data_AF-A0AA48KBP9-F1
#
_entry.id   AF-A0AA48KBP9-F1
#
_cell.length_a   1.000
_cell.length_b   1.000
_cell.length_c   1.000
_cell.angle_alpha   90.00
_cell.angle_beta   90.00
_cell.angle_gamma   90.00
#
_symmetry.space_group_name_H-M   'P 1'
#
loop_
_entity.id
_entity.type
_entity.pdbx_description
1 polymer ?
#
loop_
_entity_poly.entity_id
_entity_poly.type
_entity_poly.pdbx_seq_one_letter_code
_entity_poly.pdbx_strand_id
1 'polypeptide(L)'
;MAISWKKNQKLKPSIILERVNASKLSSGDGRVSFSIFPLQEALPALDSMLEFPAATDGIPKSLLIWKAITGIDGEITPDTFIKSINKALVAELATEEQEFHILTDISIAYESTPTKLRIEGCTIEKVDTDYPHKYSERELLIKRNNIPVPRSPYGYTKLLIKVRAKSPQIAMTKALKSLDLVRSIWSLLGNSYMEIIGDQWQPINKIRLGSIHTIHNSKGHSAIESVWYEPNFTPASIFKFDNTEIAWKKTKEAISAIKKCKYSEIIIDTLIRYVRALDERDQSTAFLRLWSATESITSNGSAHYDSLIARCAFLYKDHKYHEQILEHLREFRNKSVHAGDQSENTKSYCYQLQEYFKSLVWFHIRNVKFFNSLAEANSFLDMGHNKKQLLRKRRIIGKAIRFIS
;
A
#
# COMPACT_ATOMS: atom_id res chain seq x y z
N MET A 1 3.39 2.65 -23.45
CA MET A 1 2.37 1.57 -23.30
C MET A 1 1.00 2.22 -23.23
N ALA A 2 0.01 1.64 -23.89
CA ALA A 2 -1.35 2.17 -24.01
C ALA A 2 -2.33 1.35 -23.15
N ILE A 3 -3.44 1.96 -22.74
CA ILE A 3 -4.57 1.24 -22.15
C ILE A 3 -5.18 0.35 -23.23
N SER A 4 -5.49 -0.90 -22.87
CA SER A 4 -6.08 -1.89 -23.80
C SER A 4 -7.14 -2.74 -23.11
N TRP A 5 -7.91 -3.51 -23.88
CA TRP A 5 -8.83 -4.49 -23.31
C TRP A 5 -8.06 -5.70 -22.76
N LYS A 6 -8.51 -6.25 -21.62
CA LYS A 6 -7.96 -7.52 -21.11
C LYS A 6 -8.20 -8.65 -22.11
N LYS A 7 -7.24 -9.57 -22.22
CA LYS A 7 -7.29 -10.74 -23.13
C LYS A 7 -8.30 -11.84 -22.71
N ASN A 8 -9.23 -11.55 -21.80
CA ASN A 8 -10.24 -12.52 -21.36
C ASN A 8 -11.41 -12.55 -22.34
N GLN A 9 -11.51 -13.62 -23.13
CA GLN A 9 -12.54 -13.82 -24.15
C GLN A 9 -13.99 -13.83 -23.61
N LYS A 10 -14.19 -14.03 -22.30
CA LYS A 10 -15.52 -13.98 -21.68
C LYS A 10 -16.01 -12.55 -21.44
N LEU A 11 -15.10 -11.57 -21.42
CA LEU A 11 -15.47 -10.16 -21.28
C LEU A 11 -15.87 -9.62 -22.65
N LYS A 12 -17.08 -9.06 -22.75
CA LYS A 12 -17.64 -8.51 -23.99
C LYS A 12 -17.89 -7.00 -23.84
N PRO A 13 -16.88 -6.14 -24.08
CA PRO A 13 -17.01 -4.69 -23.91
C PRO A 13 -18.13 -4.07 -24.73
N SER A 14 -18.40 -4.60 -25.93
CA SER A 14 -19.45 -4.11 -26.82
C SER A 14 -20.82 -4.05 -26.15
N ILE A 15 -21.20 -5.09 -25.38
CA ILE A 15 -22.49 -5.17 -24.68
C ILE A 15 -22.64 -4.04 -23.66
N ILE A 16 -21.56 -3.72 -22.93
CA ILE A 16 -21.58 -2.65 -21.94
C ILE A 16 -21.67 -1.29 -22.64
N LEU A 17 -20.90 -1.09 -23.72
CA LEU A 17 -20.88 0.15 -24.47
C LEU A 17 -22.19 0.40 -25.24
N GLU A 18 -22.86 -0.63 -25.73
CA GLU A 18 -24.22 -0.54 -26.30
C GLU A 18 -25.21 0.02 -25.28
N ARG A 19 -25.13 -0.45 -24.02
CA ARG A 19 -25.98 0.08 -22.93
C ARG A 19 -25.64 1.53 -22.59
N VAL A 20 -24.36 1.93 -22.68
CA VAL A 20 -23.95 3.33 -22.54
C VAL A 20 -24.49 4.18 -23.69
N ASN A 21 -24.40 3.71 -24.94
CA ASN A 21 -24.97 4.40 -26.11
C ASN A 21 -26.47 4.59 -25.98
N ALA A 22 -27.21 3.55 -25.54
CA ALA A 22 -28.64 3.63 -25.30
C ALA A 22 -29.02 4.64 -24.20
N SER A 23 -28.07 4.98 -23.32
CA SER A 23 -28.26 5.99 -22.26
C SER A 23 -27.92 7.42 -22.71
N LYS A 24 -27.43 7.61 -23.93
CA LYS A 24 -27.03 8.92 -24.47
C LYS A 24 -28.27 9.78 -24.73
N LEU A 25 -28.28 10.96 -24.16
CA LEU A 25 -29.32 11.98 -24.31
C LEU A 25 -28.73 13.11 -25.13
N SER A 26 -29.27 13.33 -26.33
CA SER A 26 -28.89 14.44 -27.20
C SER A 26 -29.68 15.70 -26.81
N SER A 27 -28.99 16.69 -26.25
CA SER A 27 -29.55 18.03 -26.10
C SER A 27 -29.37 18.80 -27.42
N GLY A 28 -30.40 19.54 -27.85
CA GLY A 28 -30.45 20.24 -29.15
C GLY A 28 -29.39 21.33 -29.36
N ASP A 29 -28.53 21.58 -28.37
CA ASP A 29 -27.39 22.49 -28.34
C ASP A 29 -26.05 21.79 -28.64
N GLY A 30 -26.07 20.52 -29.05
CA GLY A 30 -24.87 19.74 -29.36
C GLY A 30 -24.15 19.19 -28.13
N ARG A 31 -24.72 19.37 -26.93
CA ARG A 31 -24.19 18.77 -25.70
C ARG A 31 -24.69 17.34 -25.55
N VAL A 32 -23.75 16.42 -25.41
CA VAL A 32 -24.02 15.04 -25.06
C VAL A 32 -24.23 14.95 -23.55
N SER A 33 -25.39 14.48 -23.14
CA SER A 33 -25.66 14.09 -21.75
C SER A 33 -25.96 12.59 -21.68
N PHE A 34 -25.94 12.02 -20.47
CA PHE A 34 -26.20 10.59 -20.26
C PHE A 34 -27.18 10.41 -19.12
N SER A 35 -28.03 9.39 -19.22
CA SER A 35 -28.78 8.91 -18.05
C SER A 35 -27.80 8.41 -17.00
N ILE A 36 -27.95 8.92 -15.76
CA ILE A 36 -26.97 8.75 -14.69
C ILE A 36 -26.86 7.28 -14.25
N PHE A 37 -28.00 6.58 -14.12
CA PHE A 37 -28.01 5.21 -13.58
C PHE A 37 -27.33 4.18 -14.50
N PRO A 38 -27.65 4.07 -15.81
CA PRO A 38 -26.97 3.13 -16.70
C PRO A 38 -25.47 3.39 -16.80
N LEU A 39 -25.07 4.66 -16.76
CA LEU A 39 -23.67 5.04 -16.82
C LEU A 39 -22.92 4.65 -15.53
N GLN A 40 -23.52 4.85 -14.36
CA GLN A 40 -22.94 4.42 -13.08
C GLN A 40 -22.71 2.91 -13.00
N GLU A 41 -23.60 2.09 -13.57
CA GLU A 41 -23.40 0.63 -13.66
C GLU A 41 -22.28 0.25 -14.64
N ALA A 42 -22.17 0.97 -15.75
CA ALA A 42 -21.19 0.67 -16.79
C ALA A 42 -19.75 1.01 -16.38
N LEU A 43 -19.52 2.07 -15.58
CA LEU A 43 -18.17 2.53 -15.23
C LEU A 43 -17.32 1.46 -14.52
N PRO A 44 -17.78 0.79 -13.43
CA PRO A 44 -17.01 -0.27 -12.77
C PRO A 44 -16.80 -1.50 -13.68
N ALA A 45 -17.81 -1.84 -14.49
CA ALA A 45 -17.70 -2.93 -15.44
C ALA A 45 -16.57 -2.68 -16.46
N LEU A 46 -16.54 -1.48 -17.05
CA LEU A 46 -15.48 -1.07 -17.98
C LEU A 46 -14.11 -1.05 -17.32
N ASP A 47 -13.99 -0.51 -16.10
CA ASP A 47 -12.73 -0.53 -15.34
C ASP A 47 -12.18 -1.95 -15.17
N SER A 48 -13.05 -2.90 -14.83
CA SER A 48 -12.68 -4.31 -14.67
C SER A 48 -12.25 -4.99 -15.97
N MET A 49 -12.69 -4.49 -17.13
CA MET A 49 -12.40 -5.03 -18.46
C MET A 49 -11.12 -4.48 -19.09
N LEU A 50 -10.54 -3.42 -18.53
CA LEU A 50 -9.36 -2.74 -19.07
C LEU A 50 -8.06 -3.20 -18.41
N GLU A 51 -7.00 -3.24 -19.20
CA GLU A 51 -5.62 -3.39 -18.77
C GLU A 51 -4.93 -2.02 -18.80
N PHE A 52 -4.54 -1.55 -17.61
CA PHE A 52 -3.94 -0.23 -17.42
C PHE A 52 -2.42 -0.36 -17.28
N PRO A 53 -1.61 0.40 -18.03
CA PRO A 53 -0.17 0.39 -17.87
C PRO A 53 0.25 1.10 -16.58
N ALA A 54 1.46 0.80 -16.07
CA ALA A 54 2.03 1.44 -14.87
C ALA A 54 2.08 2.99 -14.96
N ALA A 55 2.13 3.56 -16.17
CA ALA A 55 2.05 5.01 -16.37
C ALA A 55 0.73 5.63 -15.86
N THR A 56 -0.30 4.83 -15.59
CA THR A 56 -1.57 5.28 -15.00
C THR A 56 -1.58 5.31 -13.48
N ASP A 57 -0.48 4.90 -12.84
CA ASP A 57 -0.41 4.83 -11.38
C ASP A 57 -0.70 6.19 -10.74
N GLY A 58 -1.70 6.21 -9.86
CA GLY A 58 -2.18 7.42 -9.20
C GLY A 58 -3.25 8.20 -9.96
N ILE A 59 -3.44 7.97 -11.26
CA ILE A 59 -4.52 8.59 -12.02
C ILE A 59 -5.84 7.87 -11.69
N PRO A 60 -6.90 8.58 -11.27
CA PRO A 60 -8.20 7.95 -11.04
C PRO A 60 -8.73 7.31 -12.33
N LYS A 61 -8.79 5.98 -12.38
CA LYS A 61 -9.21 5.24 -13.58
C LYS A 61 -10.65 5.58 -13.99
N SER A 62 -11.54 5.75 -13.02
CA SER A 62 -12.90 6.21 -13.24
C SER A 62 -12.95 7.56 -13.95
N LEU A 63 -12.03 8.49 -13.66
CA LEU A 63 -11.91 9.77 -14.36
C LEU A 63 -11.51 9.57 -15.83
N LEU A 64 -10.55 8.68 -16.11
CA LEU A 64 -10.14 8.36 -17.47
C LEU A 64 -11.29 7.75 -18.27
N ILE A 65 -12.00 6.79 -17.69
CA ILE A 65 -13.16 6.15 -18.32
C ILE A 65 -14.27 7.18 -18.56
N TRP A 66 -14.57 8.02 -17.57
CA TRP A 66 -15.55 9.09 -17.71
C TRP A 66 -15.19 10.05 -18.85
N LYS A 67 -13.95 10.56 -18.87
CA LYS A 67 -13.46 11.44 -19.94
C LYS A 67 -13.48 10.75 -21.31
N ALA A 68 -13.22 9.45 -21.34
CA ALA A 68 -13.28 8.68 -22.57
C ALA A 68 -14.70 8.62 -23.14
N ILE A 69 -15.70 8.36 -22.29
CA ILE A 69 -17.12 8.27 -22.67
C ILE A 69 -17.65 9.63 -23.11
N THR A 70 -17.39 10.67 -22.31
CA THR A 70 -17.92 12.02 -22.59
C THR A 70 -17.19 12.73 -23.72
N GLY A 71 -15.97 12.28 -24.07
CA GLY A 71 -15.19 12.81 -25.19
C GLY A 71 -15.54 12.22 -26.57
N ILE A 72 -16.57 11.37 -26.68
CA ILE A 72 -17.00 10.75 -27.94
C ILE A 72 -18.35 11.34 -28.39
N ASP A 73 -18.31 12.14 -29.45
CA ASP A 73 -19.50 12.77 -30.02
C ASP A 73 -20.40 11.76 -30.76
N GLY A 74 -19.82 10.71 -31.34
CA GLY A 74 -20.53 9.66 -32.09
C GLY A 74 -20.89 8.40 -31.28
N GLU A 75 -21.02 7.29 -31.99
CA GLU A 75 -21.24 5.97 -31.38
C GLU A 75 -20.00 5.50 -30.60
N ILE A 76 -20.24 5.04 -29.37
CA ILE A 76 -19.20 4.49 -28.51
C ILE A 76 -19.05 3.00 -28.84
N THR A 77 -17.96 2.65 -29.53
CA THR A 77 -17.57 1.28 -29.86
C THR A 77 -16.30 0.93 -29.09
N PRO A 78 -15.91 -0.35 -29.00
CA PRO A 78 -14.67 -0.74 -28.33
C PRO A 78 -13.44 0.01 -28.86
N ASP A 79 -13.39 0.27 -30.18
CA ASP A 79 -12.26 0.96 -30.81
C ASP A 79 -12.27 2.46 -30.55
N THR A 80 -13.44 3.12 -30.67
CA THR A 80 -13.54 4.56 -30.38
C THR A 80 -13.31 4.85 -28.91
N PHE A 81 -13.77 3.97 -28.02
CA PHE A 81 -13.50 4.04 -26.59
C PHE A 81 -12.01 3.91 -26.27
N ILE A 82 -11.30 2.91 -26.80
CA ILE A 82 -9.85 2.74 -26.56
C ILE A 82 -9.05 3.94 -27.09
N LYS A 83 -9.41 4.48 -28.25
CA LYS A 83 -8.77 5.71 -28.77
C LYS A 83 -9.01 6.89 -27.83
N SER A 84 -10.26 7.08 -27.38
CA SER A 84 -10.64 8.17 -26.50
C SER A 84 -9.96 8.08 -25.11
N ILE A 85 -9.94 6.92 -24.48
CA ILE A 85 -9.31 6.74 -23.16
C ILE A 85 -7.79 6.93 -23.20
N ASN A 86 -7.13 6.52 -24.29
CA ASN A 86 -5.71 6.79 -24.47
C ASN A 86 -5.43 8.27 -24.75
N LYS A 87 -6.30 8.97 -25.47
CA LYS A 87 -6.23 10.44 -25.62
C LYS A 87 -6.38 11.15 -24.26
N ALA A 88 -7.34 10.72 -23.45
CA ALA A 88 -7.52 11.22 -22.09
C ALA A 88 -6.29 10.96 -21.23
N LEU A 89 -5.69 9.76 -21.30
CA LEU A 89 -4.46 9.44 -20.61
C LEU A 89 -3.30 10.35 -21.02
N VAL A 90 -3.09 10.58 -22.32
CA VAL A 90 -2.02 11.48 -22.81
C VAL A 90 -2.23 12.89 -22.28
N ALA A 91 -3.47 13.39 -22.26
CA ALA A 91 -3.79 14.71 -21.71
C ALA A 91 -3.48 14.79 -20.21
N GLU A 92 -3.87 13.78 -19.41
CA GLU A 92 -3.53 13.71 -17.99
C GLU A 92 -2.02 13.64 -17.75
N LEU A 93 -1.30 12.91 -18.61
CA LEU A 93 0.15 12.81 -18.53
C LEU A 93 0.87 14.09 -18.96
N ALA A 94 0.24 14.94 -19.76
CA ALA A 94 0.80 16.24 -20.15
C ALA A 94 0.62 17.32 -19.08
N THR A 95 -0.26 17.12 -18.10
CA THR A 95 -0.48 18.07 -16.99
C THR A 95 0.82 18.32 -16.21
N GLU A 96 1.14 19.59 -15.97
CA GLU A 96 2.32 20.00 -15.19
C GLU A 96 2.17 19.62 -13.71
N GLU A 97 3.28 19.25 -13.07
CA GLU A 97 3.29 19.00 -11.64
C GLU A 97 3.24 20.29 -10.81
N GLN A 98 2.24 20.36 -9.94
CA GLN A 98 2.06 21.42 -8.96
C GLN A 98 2.44 20.92 -7.55
N GLU A 99 2.81 21.86 -6.68
CA GLU A 99 3.07 21.57 -5.27
C GLU A 99 1.75 21.53 -4.47
N PHE A 100 1.57 20.44 -3.72
CA PHE A 100 0.46 20.23 -2.80
C PHE A 100 0.96 20.01 -1.38
N HIS A 101 0.13 20.40 -0.42
CA HIS A 101 0.34 20.31 1.01
C HIS A 101 -0.74 19.44 1.63
N ILE A 102 -0.36 18.29 2.19
CA ILE A 102 -1.27 17.38 2.88
C ILE A 102 -1.12 17.61 4.38
N LEU A 103 -2.25 17.77 5.06
CA LEU A 103 -2.34 17.97 6.50
C LEU A 103 -2.94 16.71 7.11
N THR A 104 -2.18 16.05 7.99
CA THR A 104 -2.55 14.81 8.66
C THR A 104 -1.89 14.75 10.03
N ASP A 105 -2.29 13.83 10.89
CA ASP A 105 -1.60 13.59 12.16
C ASP A 105 -1.27 12.10 12.34
N ILE A 106 -0.45 11.79 13.35
CA ILE A 106 0.05 10.45 13.66
C ILE A 106 0.11 10.23 15.17
N SER A 107 -0.11 9.01 15.63
CA SER A 107 -0.14 8.61 17.04
C SER A 107 1.25 8.51 17.70
N ILE A 108 2.19 9.40 17.36
CA ILE A 108 3.52 9.48 17.97
C ILE A 108 3.62 10.76 18.79
N ALA A 109 4.32 10.71 19.92
CA ALA A 109 4.64 11.88 20.73
C ALA A 109 5.48 12.90 19.95
N TYR A 110 5.28 14.19 20.20
CA TYR A 110 5.92 15.26 19.45
C TYR A 110 7.47 15.23 19.54
N GLU A 111 7.99 14.94 20.73
CA GLU A 111 9.42 14.77 21.00
C GLU A 111 10.00 13.52 20.33
N SER A 112 9.14 12.52 20.08
CA SER A 112 9.46 11.27 19.39
C SER A 112 9.13 11.32 17.90
N THR A 113 8.92 12.51 17.32
CA THR A 113 8.67 12.68 15.88
C THR A 113 9.81 13.50 15.26
N PRO A 114 10.39 13.09 14.11
CA PRO A 114 11.50 13.83 13.50
C PRO A 114 10.99 15.17 12.98
N THR A 115 11.80 16.22 13.07
CA THR A 115 11.43 17.55 12.60
C THR A 115 11.09 17.56 11.11
N LYS A 116 11.89 16.83 10.31
CA LYS A 116 11.75 16.77 8.86
C LYS A 116 12.31 15.47 8.30
N LEU A 117 11.61 14.88 7.35
CA LEU A 117 12.02 13.67 6.63
C LEU A 117 11.74 13.83 5.13
N ARG A 118 12.67 13.35 4.29
CA ARG A 118 12.51 13.30 2.83
C ARG A 118 12.46 11.86 2.35
N ILE A 119 11.37 11.45 1.72
CA ILE A 119 11.15 10.07 1.28
C ILE A 119 10.21 10.03 0.07
N GLU A 120 10.50 9.20 -0.94
CA GLU A 120 9.66 9.03 -2.15
C GLU A 120 9.17 10.35 -2.82
N GLY A 121 10.03 11.38 -2.84
CA GLY A 121 9.69 12.69 -3.40
C GLY A 121 8.74 13.54 -2.54
N CYS A 122 8.44 13.09 -1.33
CA CYS A 122 7.70 13.83 -0.30
C CYS A 122 8.65 14.43 0.74
N THR A 123 8.26 15.57 1.29
CA THR A 123 8.87 16.16 2.50
C THR A 123 7.83 16.15 3.61
N ILE A 124 8.08 15.38 4.66
CA ILE A 124 7.22 15.25 5.84
C ILE A 124 7.83 16.13 6.95
N GLU A 125 7.07 17.10 7.44
CA GLU A 125 7.48 18.04 8.49
C GLU A 125 6.51 17.92 9.66
N LYS A 126 7.03 17.86 10.90
CA LYS A 126 6.17 17.94 12.08
C LYS A 126 5.73 19.38 12.32
N VAL A 127 4.55 19.54 12.89
CA VAL A 127 3.95 20.82 13.21
C VAL A 127 3.79 20.91 14.72
N ASP A 128 4.18 22.05 15.30
CA ASP A 128 4.36 22.22 16.74
C ASP A 128 3.04 22.14 17.53
N THR A 129 2.14 23.10 17.29
CA THR A 129 0.86 23.21 18.01
C THR A 129 -0.31 23.05 17.05
N ASP A 130 -0.46 23.99 16.11
CA ASP A 130 -1.53 24.02 15.12
C ASP A 130 -0.99 24.16 13.70
N TYR A 131 -1.80 23.72 12.73
CA TYR A 131 -1.48 23.97 11.34
C TYR A 131 -1.36 25.49 11.11
N PRO A 132 -0.39 25.92 10.29
CA PRO A 132 -0.22 27.34 9.97
C PRO A 132 -1.54 28.02 9.56
N HIS A 133 -1.74 29.27 9.98
CA HIS A 133 -3.00 30.01 9.76
C HIS A 133 -3.47 30.04 8.29
N LYS A 134 -2.55 29.96 7.33
CA LYS A 134 -2.89 29.87 5.91
C LYS A 134 -3.73 28.66 5.52
N TYR A 135 -3.85 27.64 6.39
CA TYR A 135 -4.70 26.47 6.20
C TYR A 135 -6.01 26.54 7.01
N SER A 136 -6.47 27.74 7.39
CA SER A 136 -7.67 27.98 8.19
C SER A 136 -8.95 27.38 7.60
N GLU A 137 -9.01 27.21 6.27
CA GLU A 137 -10.12 26.56 5.57
C GLU A 137 -10.33 25.09 5.95
N ARG A 138 -9.31 24.42 6.52
CA ARG A 138 -9.38 22.99 6.87
C ARG A 138 -10.59 22.65 7.74
N GLU A 139 -10.84 23.45 8.77
CA GLU A 139 -11.93 23.16 9.71
C GLU A 139 -13.31 23.36 9.09
N LEU A 140 -13.45 24.34 8.20
CA LEU A 140 -14.67 24.54 7.42
C LEU A 140 -14.88 23.39 6.43
N LEU A 141 -13.82 22.96 5.75
CA LEU A 141 -13.85 21.85 4.81
C LEU A 141 -14.31 20.55 5.47
N ILE A 142 -13.76 20.23 6.65
CA ILE A 142 -14.15 19.04 7.43
C ILE A 142 -15.62 19.12 7.86
N LYS A 143 -16.07 20.29 8.35
CA LYS A 143 -17.47 20.48 8.75
C LYS A 143 -18.44 20.32 7.57
N ARG A 144 -18.11 20.88 6.40
CA ARG A 144 -18.95 20.79 5.19
C ARG A 144 -19.13 19.36 4.68
N ASN A 145 -18.11 18.51 4.84
CA ASN A 145 -18.15 17.13 4.33
C ASN A 145 -18.80 16.13 5.31
N ASN A 146 -19.25 16.55 6.50
CA ASN A 146 -19.94 15.68 7.48
C ASN A 146 -19.24 14.33 7.71
N ILE A 147 -17.93 14.34 7.94
CA ILE A 147 -17.13 13.11 8.03
C ILE A 147 -17.58 12.25 9.22
N PRO A 148 -17.92 10.96 9.01
CA PRO A 148 -18.50 10.09 10.04
C PRO A 148 -17.42 9.42 10.91
N VAL A 149 -16.36 10.15 11.28
CA VAL A 149 -15.29 9.63 12.16
C VAL A 149 -14.99 10.60 13.29
N PRO A 150 -14.62 10.10 14.48
CA PRO A 150 -14.20 10.98 15.55
C PRO A 150 -12.90 11.70 15.16
N ARG A 151 -12.67 12.89 15.74
CA ARG A 151 -11.39 13.58 15.59
C ARG A 151 -10.27 12.76 16.21
N SER A 152 -9.06 12.89 15.65
CA SER A 152 -7.86 12.34 16.26
C SER A 152 -7.72 12.79 17.73
N PRO A 153 -7.26 11.92 18.63
CA PRO A 153 -7.00 12.27 20.02
C PRO A 153 -6.02 13.44 20.18
N TYR A 154 -6.14 14.15 21.30
CA TYR A 154 -5.13 15.11 21.72
C TYR A 154 -3.77 14.44 21.90
N GLY A 155 -2.70 15.14 21.53
CA GLY A 155 -1.31 14.66 21.63
C GLY A 155 -0.80 13.87 20.41
N TYR A 156 -1.64 13.64 19.40
CA TYR A 156 -1.18 13.17 18.10
C TYR A 156 -0.32 14.27 17.45
N THR A 157 0.82 13.89 16.90
CA THR A 157 1.69 14.85 16.24
C THR A 157 1.10 15.22 14.88
N LYS A 158 0.86 16.52 14.68
CA LYS A 158 0.44 17.07 13.39
C LYS A 158 1.59 17.06 12.41
N LEU A 159 1.30 16.70 11.16
CA LEU A 159 2.24 16.55 10.07
C LEU A 159 1.78 17.38 8.87
N LEU A 160 2.75 18.06 8.25
CA LEU A 160 2.62 18.72 6.97
C LEU A 160 3.47 17.96 5.95
N ILE A 161 2.83 17.36 4.94
CA ILE A 161 3.51 16.65 3.86
C ILE A 161 3.47 17.49 2.59
N LYS A 162 4.63 17.86 2.06
CA LYS A 162 4.78 18.57 0.78
C LYS A 162 5.11 17.59 -0.33
N VAL A 163 4.40 17.67 -1.45
CA VAL A 163 4.59 16.77 -2.58
C VAL A 163 4.27 17.47 -3.91
N ARG A 164 5.04 17.15 -4.96
CA ARG A 164 4.69 17.53 -6.33
C ARG A 164 3.96 16.40 -7.04
N ALA A 165 2.86 16.75 -7.70
CA ALA A 165 2.01 15.83 -8.46
C ALA A 165 1.18 16.58 -9.50
N LYS A 166 0.56 15.83 -10.42
CA LYS A 166 -0.30 16.38 -11.49
C LYS A 166 -1.74 16.66 -11.06
N SER A 167 -2.18 16.07 -9.95
CA SER A 167 -3.52 16.27 -9.40
C SER A 167 -3.54 16.11 -7.87
N PRO A 168 -4.56 16.67 -7.19
CA PRO A 168 -4.75 16.49 -5.74
C PRO A 168 -4.84 15.01 -5.32
N GLN A 169 -5.50 14.16 -6.12
CA GLN A 169 -5.69 12.73 -5.82
C GLN A 169 -4.36 11.96 -5.89
N ILE A 170 -3.52 12.26 -6.89
CA ILE A 170 -2.16 11.69 -7.01
C ILE A 170 -1.32 12.14 -5.82
N ALA A 171 -1.36 13.44 -5.49
CA ALA A 171 -0.64 14.01 -4.36
C ALA A 171 -1.01 13.34 -3.04
N MET A 172 -2.30 13.19 -2.74
CA MET A 172 -2.78 12.54 -1.52
C MET A 172 -2.30 11.08 -1.46
N THR A 173 -2.49 10.32 -2.54
CA THR A 173 -2.05 8.92 -2.61
C THR A 173 -0.55 8.78 -2.39
N LYS A 174 0.25 9.62 -3.04
CA LYS A 174 1.72 9.62 -2.92
C LYS A 174 2.17 10.02 -1.52
N ALA A 175 1.54 11.03 -0.92
CA ALA A 175 1.85 11.50 0.42
C ALA A 175 1.54 10.43 1.49
N LEU A 176 0.34 9.83 1.46
CA LEU A 176 -0.05 8.80 2.42
C LEU A 176 0.76 7.51 2.25
N LYS A 177 1.04 7.07 1.01
CA LYS A 177 1.95 5.94 0.77
C LYS A 177 3.36 6.20 1.30
N SER A 178 3.87 7.42 1.14
CA SER A 178 5.19 7.81 1.64
C SER A 178 5.23 7.82 3.17
N LEU A 179 4.17 8.31 3.81
CA LEU A 179 4.04 8.26 5.27
C LEU A 179 3.89 6.82 5.77
N ASP A 180 3.12 5.98 5.09
CA ASP A 180 2.98 4.55 5.40
C ASP A 180 4.31 3.80 5.30
N LEU A 181 5.16 4.11 4.31
CA LEU A 181 6.50 3.52 4.21
C LEU A 181 7.33 3.84 5.46
N VAL A 182 7.34 5.10 5.90
CA VAL A 182 8.07 5.49 7.11
C VAL A 182 7.47 4.82 8.35
N ARG A 183 6.14 4.86 8.45
CA ARG A 183 5.37 4.28 9.53
C ARG A 183 5.58 2.78 9.64
N SER A 184 5.70 2.06 8.51
CA SER A 184 5.99 0.63 8.50
C SER A 184 7.32 0.31 9.18
N ILE A 185 8.37 1.11 8.93
CA ILE A 185 9.68 0.95 9.56
C ILE A 185 9.58 1.23 11.06
N TRP A 186 8.83 2.26 11.43
CA TRP A 186 8.58 2.57 12.85
C TRP A 186 7.80 1.45 13.55
N SER A 187 6.79 0.88 12.91
CA SER A 187 6.04 -0.28 13.43
C SER A 187 6.91 -1.53 13.54
N LEU A 188 7.85 -1.77 12.62
CA LEU A 188 8.84 -2.85 12.75
C LEU A 188 9.74 -2.68 13.99
N LEU A 189 10.03 -1.43 14.37
CA LEU A 189 10.86 -1.10 15.53
C LEU A 189 10.06 -1.03 16.85
N GLY A 190 8.77 -0.66 16.79
CA GLY A 190 7.99 -0.25 17.96
C GLY A 190 6.81 -1.16 18.33
N ASN A 191 6.31 -2.00 17.41
CA ASN A 191 5.22 -2.92 17.74
C ASN A 191 5.66 -3.95 18.79
N SER A 192 4.72 -4.31 19.67
CA SER A 192 4.94 -5.39 20.63
C SER A 192 5.25 -6.70 19.91
N TYR A 193 6.06 -7.53 20.55
CA TYR A 193 6.26 -8.92 20.15
C TYR A 193 4.96 -9.73 20.30
N MET A 194 4.27 -9.54 21.42
CA MET A 194 2.99 -10.16 21.74
C MET A 194 2.20 -9.32 22.75
N GLU A 195 0.96 -9.72 22.99
CA GLU A 195 0.08 -9.14 24.01
C GLU A 195 -0.59 -10.29 24.78
N ILE A 196 -0.35 -10.35 26.09
CA ILE A 196 -0.89 -11.42 26.96
C ILE A 196 -2.28 -11.02 27.48
N ILE A 197 -2.45 -9.75 27.81
CA ILE A 197 -3.71 -9.16 28.27
C ILE A 197 -3.96 -7.92 27.43
N GLY A 198 -5.13 -7.87 26.79
CA GLY A 198 -5.63 -6.66 26.18
C GLY A 198 -6.82 -6.91 25.28
N ASP A 199 -7.18 -5.89 24.50
CA ASP A 199 -8.42 -5.86 23.73
C ASP A 199 -8.23 -6.54 22.36
N GLN A 200 -8.95 -7.63 22.12
CA GLN A 200 -8.90 -8.40 20.87
C GLN A 200 -9.34 -7.58 19.65
N TRP A 201 -10.06 -6.49 19.86
CA TRP A 201 -10.54 -5.61 18.79
C TRP A 201 -9.63 -4.40 18.54
N GLN A 202 -8.56 -4.22 19.31
CA GLN A 202 -7.58 -3.18 19.01
C GLN A 202 -6.61 -3.65 17.92
N PRO A 203 -6.39 -2.83 16.88
CA PRO A 203 -5.30 -3.03 15.94
C PRO A 203 -3.94 -3.21 16.63
N ILE A 204 -3.08 -4.01 16.00
CA ILE A 204 -1.77 -4.37 16.55
C ILE A 204 -0.77 -3.22 16.42
N ASN A 205 -0.90 -2.40 15.38
CA ASN A 205 -0.03 -1.24 15.21
C ASN A 205 -0.21 -0.24 16.35
N LYS A 206 0.91 0.09 17.02
CA LYS A 206 0.96 1.18 17.99
C LYS A 206 1.07 2.56 17.33
N ILE A 207 1.58 2.59 16.10
CA ILE A 207 1.81 3.81 15.34
C ILE A 207 0.82 3.88 14.19
N ARG A 208 -0.19 4.74 14.34
CA ARG A 208 -1.33 4.86 13.44
C ARG A 208 -1.51 6.29 12.96
N LEU A 209 -2.11 6.42 11.78
CA LEU A 209 -2.52 7.72 11.26
C LEU A 209 -3.70 8.27 12.07
N GLY A 210 -3.86 9.58 12.00
CA GLY A 210 -5.07 10.28 12.38
C GLY A 210 -6.28 9.91 11.57
N SER A 211 -7.44 10.41 12.00
CA SER A 211 -8.72 10.08 11.37
C SER A 211 -9.00 10.85 10.08
N ILE A 212 -8.40 12.01 9.86
CA ILE A 212 -8.75 12.95 8.79
C ILE A 212 -7.52 13.54 8.11
N HIS A 213 -7.53 13.56 6.77
CA HIS A 213 -6.50 14.13 5.92
C HIS A 213 -7.09 15.14 4.93
N THR A 214 -6.46 16.31 4.82
CA THR A 214 -6.87 17.36 3.88
C THR A 214 -5.73 17.74 2.96
N ILE A 215 -6.06 18.24 1.77
CA ILE A 215 -5.07 18.65 0.76
C ILE A 215 -5.29 20.09 0.34
N HIS A 216 -4.18 20.83 0.31
CA HIS A 216 -4.13 22.25 0.08
C HIS A 216 -3.09 22.57 -0.99
N ASN A 217 -3.22 23.72 -1.63
CA ASN A 217 -2.17 24.24 -2.51
C ASN A 217 -1.05 24.90 -1.69
N SER A 218 0.01 25.35 -2.37
CA SER A 218 1.15 26.01 -1.74
C SER A 218 0.78 27.29 -0.95
N LYS A 219 -0.28 27.97 -1.39
CA LYS A 219 -0.85 29.18 -0.76
C LYS A 219 -1.73 28.87 0.47
N GLY A 220 -2.12 27.61 0.68
CA GLY A 220 -2.88 27.16 1.84
C GLY A 220 -4.39 26.97 1.62
N HIS A 221 -4.92 27.39 0.47
CA HIS A 221 -6.32 27.15 0.11
C HIS A 221 -6.55 25.67 -0.18
N SER A 222 -7.76 25.19 0.05
CA SER A 222 -8.12 23.82 -0.29
C SER A 222 -7.88 23.54 -1.78
N ALA A 223 -7.22 22.43 -2.09
CA ALA A 223 -6.99 22.03 -3.48
C ALA A 223 -8.22 21.35 -4.10
N ILE A 224 -9.13 20.86 -3.25
CA ILE A 224 -10.40 20.22 -3.65
C ILE A 224 -11.39 20.30 -2.48
N GLU A 225 -12.69 20.26 -2.76
CA GLU A 225 -13.73 20.26 -1.71
C GLU A 225 -13.85 18.91 -0.96
N SER A 226 -13.13 17.87 -1.38
CA SER A 226 -13.17 16.53 -0.76
C SER A 226 -12.17 16.38 0.38
N VAL A 227 -12.54 15.56 1.37
CA VAL A 227 -11.71 15.19 2.52
C VAL A 227 -11.49 13.69 2.53
N TRP A 228 -10.29 13.27 2.91
CA TRP A 228 -9.95 11.87 3.12
C TRP A 228 -10.05 11.56 4.60
N TYR A 229 -10.50 10.36 4.93
CA TYR A 229 -10.61 9.90 6.30
C TYR A 229 -10.39 8.40 6.38
N GLU A 230 -10.04 7.93 7.57
CA GLU A 230 -9.84 6.51 7.88
C GLU A 230 -11.19 5.88 8.31
N PRO A 231 -11.87 5.09 7.47
CA PRO A 231 -13.24 4.65 7.76
C PRO A 231 -13.34 3.75 9.00
N ASN A 232 -12.28 2.97 9.25
CA ASN A 232 -12.15 2.08 10.40
C ASN A 232 -11.31 2.72 11.52
N PHE A 233 -11.23 4.04 11.57
CA PHE A 233 -10.39 4.76 12.54
C PHE A 233 -10.69 4.32 13.96
N THR A 234 -9.64 3.89 14.65
CA THR A 234 -9.67 3.59 16.08
C THR A 234 -8.54 4.38 16.74
N PRO A 235 -8.80 5.15 17.80
CA PRO A 235 -7.77 5.87 18.55
C PRO A 235 -6.67 4.97 19.13
N ALA A 236 -5.41 5.20 18.81
CA ALA A 236 -4.23 4.63 19.48
C ALA A 236 -3.74 5.50 20.62
N SER A 237 -3.16 4.87 21.63
CA SER A 237 -2.32 5.54 22.61
C SER A 237 -1.14 6.22 21.93
N ILE A 238 -0.68 7.32 22.50
CA ILE A 238 0.48 8.05 21.99
C ILE A 238 1.71 7.17 22.16
N PHE A 239 2.36 6.85 21.03
CA PHE A 239 3.57 6.06 21.00
C PHE A 239 4.79 6.94 21.28
N LYS A 240 5.68 6.46 22.14
CA LYS A 240 6.96 7.09 22.46
C LYS A 240 8.07 6.07 22.22
N PHE A 241 9.12 6.47 21.52
CA PHE A 241 10.32 5.63 21.43
C PHE A 241 11.11 5.76 22.74
N ASP A 242 11.57 4.63 23.29
CA ASP A 242 12.45 4.64 24.46
C ASP A 242 13.75 5.40 24.17
N ASN A 243 14.29 5.21 22.97
CA ASN A 243 15.43 5.96 22.46
C ASN A 243 15.17 6.45 21.03
N THR A 244 14.70 7.69 20.95
CA THR A 244 14.37 8.40 19.71
C THR A 244 15.55 8.49 18.74
N GLU A 245 16.77 8.74 19.23
CA GLU A 245 17.95 8.87 18.37
C GLU A 245 18.30 7.55 17.66
N ILE A 246 18.28 6.44 18.41
CA ILE A 246 18.52 5.10 17.87
C ILE A 246 17.44 4.73 16.86
N ALA A 247 16.16 5.00 17.16
CA ALA A 247 15.06 4.74 16.24
C ALA A 247 15.24 5.47 14.91
N TRP A 248 15.68 6.73 14.94
CA TRP A 248 15.94 7.54 13.74
C TRP A 248 17.15 7.09 12.95
N LYS A 249 18.22 6.73 13.63
CA LYS A 249 19.39 6.14 12.99
C LYS A 249 18.99 4.89 12.21
N LYS A 250 18.29 3.95 12.88
CA LYS A 250 17.78 2.73 12.24
C LYS A 250 16.81 3.01 11.09
N THR A 251 15.94 4.01 11.24
CA THR A 251 15.01 4.42 10.17
C THR A 251 15.77 4.91 8.93
N LYS A 252 16.76 5.79 9.10
CA LYS A 252 17.58 6.30 8.00
C LYS A 252 18.40 5.19 7.33
N GLU A 253 18.96 4.29 8.12
CA GLU A 253 19.70 3.12 7.63
C GLU A 253 18.80 2.20 6.80
N ALA A 254 17.61 1.86 7.29
CA ALA A 254 16.62 1.05 6.58
C ALA A 254 16.20 1.70 5.25
N ILE A 255 15.84 2.99 5.26
CA ILE A 255 15.48 3.72 4.03
C ILE A 255 16.65 3.74 3.03
N SER A 256 17.88 3.97 3.50
CA SER A 256 19.07 3.97 2.64
C SER A 256 19.33 2.60 2.03
N ALA A 257 19.13 1.52 2.80
CA ALA A 257 19.27 0.16 2.32
C ALA A 257 18.19 -0.20 1.29
N ILE A 258 16.92 0.12 1.57
CA ILE A 258 15.81 -0.11 0.63
C ILE A 258 16.09 0.58 -0.71
N LYS A 259 16.55 1.83 -0.71
CA LYS A 259 16.92 2.55 -1.96
C LYS A 259 18.04 1.89 -2.77
N LYS A 260 18.89 1.08 -2.14
CA LYS A 260 19.97 0.34 -2.80
C LYS A 260 19.53 -1.04 -3.28
N CYS A 261 18.38 -1.52 -2.82
CA CYS A 261 17.84 -2.83 -3.19
C CYS A 261 17.41 -2.82 -4.67
N LYS A 262 17.84 -3.84 -5.43
CA LYS A 262 17.48 -3.98 -6.85
C LYS A 262 16.01 -4.30 -7.09
N TYR A 263 15.31 -4.74 -6.06
CA TYR A 263 13.88 -5.04 -6.03
C TYR A 263 13.17 -4.21 -4.95
N SER A 264 13.58 -2.94 -4.79
CA SER A 264 13.09 -2.02 -3.77
C SER A 264 11.58 -1.81 -3.81
N GLU A 265 10.99 -1.76 -5.00
CA GLU A 265 9.54 -1.57 -5.19
C GLU A 265 8.73 -2.67 -4.49
N ILE A 266 9.17 -3.93 -4.60
CA ILE A 266 8.52 -5.06 -3.93
C ILE A 266 8.61 -4.92 -2.41
N ILE A 267 9.78 -4.51 -1.90
CA ILE A 267 9.98 -4.29 -0.46
C ILE A 267 9.10 -3.16 0.06
N ILE A 268 9.01 -2.04 -0.68
CA ILE A 268 8.16 -0.90 -0.32
C ILE A 268 6.68 -1.29 -0.32
N ASP A 269 6.20 -1.94 -1.38
CA ASP A 269 4.79 -2.38 -1.46
C ASP A 269 4.46 -3.35 -0.31
N THR A 270 5.37 -4.28 -0.01
CA THR A 270 5.21 -5.25 1.06
C THR A 270 5.18 -4.60 2.45
N LEU A 271 6.06 -3.62 2.70
CA LEU A 271 6.07 -2.81 3.92
C LEU A 271 4.77 -2.01 4.12
N ILE A 272 4.24 -1.43 3.05
CA ILE A 272 2.96 -0.71 3.07
C ILE A 272 1.80 -1.68 3.34
N ARG A 273 1.79 -2.86 2.73
CA ARG A 273 0.78 -3.90 3.02
C ARG A 273 0.85 -4.35 4.47
N TYR A 274 2.05 -4.55 5.01
CA TYR A 274 2.27 -4.91 6.41
C TYR A 274 1.67 -3.89 7.37
N VAL A 275 2.02 -2.61 7.21
CA VAL A 275 1.54 -1.59 8.14
C VAL A 275 0.02 -1.46 8.05
N ARG A 276 -0.56 -1.48 6.85
CA ARG A 276 -2.02 -1.42 6.69
C ARG A 276 -2.74 -2.67 7.19
N ALA A 277 -2.13 -3.85 7.08
CA ALA A 277 -2.70 -5.08 7.63
C ALA A 277 -2.85 -5.00 9.15
N LEU A 278 -1.83 -4.46 9.84
CA LEU A 278 -1.83 -4.35 11.29
C LEU A 278 -2.60 -3.12 11.84
N ASP A 279 -3.12 -2.27 10.95
CA ASP A 279 -4.10 -1.23 11.30
C ASP A 279 -5.54 -1.77 11.36
N GLU A 280 -5.79 -2.97 10.84
CA GLU A 280 -7.12 -3.56 10.82
C GLU A 280 -7.63 -3.86 12.22
N ARG A 281 -8.91 -3.53 12.42
CA ARG A 281 -9.64 -3.83 13.66
C ARG A 281 -10.03 -5.31 13.75
N ASP A 282 -10.46 -5.86 12.62
CA ASP A 282 -10.79 -7.28 12.48
C ASP A 282 -9.52 -8.10 12.34
N GLN A 283 -9.24 -8.96 13.31
CA GLN A 283 -7.99 -9.70 13.38
C GLN A 283 -7.88 -10.76 12.27
N SER A 284 -9.00 -11.31 11.81
CA SER A 284 -9.02 -12.26 10.68
C SER A 284 -8.58 -11.57 9.39
N THR A 285 -9.10 -10.37 9.13
CA THR A 285 -8.71 -9.51 8.02
C THR A 285 -7.25 -9.07 8.16
N ALA A 286 -6.82 -8.68 9.37
CA ALA A 286 -5.42 -8.36 9.66
C ALA A 286 -4.50 -9.52 9.29
N PHE A 287 -4.85 -10.73 9.74
CA PHE A 287 -4.09 -11.95 9.49
C PHE A 287 -3.98 -12.27 8.00
N LEU A 288 -5.11 -12.26 7.26
CA LEU A 288 -5.11 -12.56 5.82
C LEU A 288 -4.31 -11.53 5.01
N ARG A 289 -4.41 -10.24 5.37
CA ARG A 289 -3.63 -9.17 4.72
C ARG A 289 -2.14 -9.28 5.04
N LEU A 290 -1.78 -9.63 6.29
CA LEU A 290 -0.40 -9.83 6.71
C LEU A 290 0.22 -11.08 6.06
N TRP A 291 -0.55 -12.16 5.95
CA TRP A 291 -0.16 -13.36 5.21
C TRP A 291 0.13 -13.03 3.76
N SER A 292 -0.77 -12.29 3.11
CA SER A 292 -0.58 -11.84 1.72
C SER A 292 0.67 -10.95 1.55
N ALA A 293 0.97 -10.09 2.55
CA ALA A 293 2.21 -9.31 2.57
C ALA A 293 3.47 -10.19 2.74
N THR A 294 3.35 -11.30 3.48
CA THR A 294 4.45 -12.27 3.63
C THR A 294 4.65 -13.07 2.34
N GLU A 295 3.57 -13.41 1.64
CA GLU A 295 3.60 -14.08 0.34
C GLU A 295 4.23 -13.24 -0.77
N SER A 296 4.05 -11.91 -0.76
CA SER A 296 4.60 -11.06 -1.81
C SER A 296 6.13 -11.06 -1.85
N ILE A 297 6.79 -11.16 -0.69
CA ILE A 297 8.27 -11.27 -0.60
C ILE A 297 8.75 -12.71 -0.70
N THR A 298 8.00 -13.68 -0.20
CA THR A 298 8.44 -15.07 -0.24
C THR A 298 8.19 -15.73 -1.58
N SER A 299 7.07 -15.50 -2.26
CA SER A 299 6.63 -16.38 -3.37
C SER A 299 6.25 -15.64 -4.67
N ASN A 300 6.45 -14.32 -4.73
CA ASN A 300 6.18 -13.46 -5.90
C ASN A 300 4.82 -13.74 -6.59
N GLY A 301 3.77 -13.99 -5.79
CA GLY A 301 2.41 -14.21 -6.29
C GLY A 301 2.10 -15.62 -6.83
N SER A 302 3.07 -16.55 -6.81
CA SER A 302 2.78 -17.98 -7.03
C SER A 302 2.32 -18.61 -5.71
N ALA A 303 1.19 -19.34 -5.74
CA ALA A 303 0.60 -19.97 -4.56
C ALA A 303 1.39 -21.22 -4.11
N HIS A 304 2.67 -21.04 -3.80
CA HIS A 304 3.56 -22.09 -3.30
C HIS A 304 3.73 -21.94 -1.79
N TYR A 305 2.69 -22.28 -1.03
CA TYR A 305 2.67 -22.13 0.42
C TYR A 305 3.84 -22.85 1.11
N ASP A 306 4.26 -24.00 0.60
CA ASP A 306 5.40 -24.75 1.13
C ASP A 306 6.70 -23.93 1.06
N SER A 307 6.85 -23.10 0.01
CA SER A 307 8.02 -22.22 -0.12
C SER A 307 8.01 -21.09 0.90
N LEU A 308 6.84 -20.51 1.22
CA LEU A 308 6.73 -19.50 2.28
C LEU A 308 7.21 -20.08 3.61
N ILE A 309 6.70 -21.25 3.99
CA ILE A 309 7.03 -21.90 5.26
C ILE A 309 8.53 -22.19 5.35
N ALA A 310 9.10 -22.84 4.33
CA ALA A 310 10.51 -23.19 4.30
C ALA A 310 11.42 -21.94 4.37
N ARG A 311 11.11 -20.90 3.59
CA ARG A 311 11.91 -19.66 3.52
C ARG A 311 11.86 -18.86 4.83
N CYS A 312 10.70 -18.79 5.47
CA CYS A 312 10.55 -18.15 6.78
C CYS A 312 11.31 -18.92 7.86
N ALA A 313 11.12 -20.24 7.94
CA ALA A 313 11.78 -21.09 8.91
C ALA A 313 13.31 -21.12 8.72
N PHE A 314 13.79 -20.92 7.49
CA PHE A 314 15.22 -20.86 7.18
C PHE A 314 15.99 -19.86 8.03
N LEU A 315 15.37 -18.74 8.41
CA LEU A 315 16.01 -17.67 9.18
C LEU A 315 16.26 -18.02 10.65
N TYR A 316 15.81 -19.19 11.11
CA TYR A 316 15.89 -19.60 12.50
C TYR A 316 16.74 -20.85 12.69
N LYS A 317 17.44 -20.92 13.83
CA LYS A 317 18.28 -22.06 14.18
C LYS A 317 17.44 -23.34 14.37
N ASP A 318 16.31 -23.22 15.05
CA ASP A 318 15.36 -24.31 15.27
C ASP A 318 14.29 -24.35 14.16
N HIS A 319 14.74 -24.49 12.91
CA HIS A 319 13.88 -24.42 11.73
C HIS A 319 12.67 -25.37 11.82
N LYS A 320 12.83 -26.58 12.37
CA LYS A 320 11.73 -27.55 12.49
C LYS A 320 10.61 -27.04 13.40
N TYR A 321 10.96 -26.42 14.53
CA TYR A 321 9.96 -25.80 15.39
C TYR A 321 9.22 -24.68 14.65
N HIS A 322 9.96 -23.80 13.97
CA HIS A 322 9.36 -22.69 13.23
C HIS A 322 8.52 -23.14 12.03
N GLU A 323 8.88 -24.24 11.37
CA GLU A 323 8.04 -24.90 10.37
C GLU A 323 6.69 -25.31 10.98
N GLN A 324 6.67 -25.96 12.15
CA GLN A 324 5.40 -26.33 12.81
C GLN A 324 4.55 -25.12 13.19
N ILE A 325 5.18 -24.02 13.63
CA ILE A 325 4.47 -22.77 13.91
C ILE A 325 3.83 -22.21 12.63
N LEU A 326 4.60 -22.12 11.55
CA LEU A 326 4.08 -21.61 10.27
C LEU A 326 3.02 -22.53 9.65
N GLU A 327 3.12 -23.84 9.88
CA GLU A 327 2.13 -24.83 9.43
C GLU A 327 0.78 -24.64 10.13
N HIS A 328 0.75 -24.43 11.45
CA HIS A 328 -0.53 -24.16 12.10
C HIS A 328 -1.12 -22.80 11.66
N LEU A 329 -0.28 -21.80 11.35
CA LEU A 329 -0.74 -20.53 10.79
C LEU A 329 -1.35 -20.72 9.39
N ARG A 330 -0.77 -21.61 8.57
CA ARG A 330 -1.33 -22.01 7.28
C ARG A 330 -2.68 -22.71 7.43
N GLU A 331 -2.81 -23.62 8.40
CA GLU A 331 -4.10 -24.27 8.69
C GLU A 331 -5.17 -23.25 9.09
N PHE A 332 -4.82 -22.29 9.96
CA PHE A 332 -5.71 -21.19 10.32
C PHE A 332 -6.13 -20.38 9.11
N ARG A 333 -5.17 -19.97 8.25
CA ARG A 333 -5.45 -19.26 6.99
C ARG A 333 -6.50 -19.99 6.15
N ASN A 334 -6.31 -21.29 5.95
CA ASN A 334 -7.19 -22.10 5.12
C ASN A 334 -8.59 -22.19 5.73
N LYS A 335 -8.71 -22.33 7.05
CA LYS A 335 -10.00 -22.31 7.75
C LYS A 335 -10.70 -20.96 7.63
N SER A 336 -10.01 -19.85 7.89
CA SER A 336 -10.59 -18.50 7.86
C SER A 336 -11.09 -18.08 6.47
N VAL A 337 -10.42 -18.52 5.40
CA VAL A 337 -10.86 -18.26 4.01
C VAL A 337 -12.16 -19.02 3.66
N HIS A 338 -12.42 -20.16 4.30
CA HIS A 338 -13.54 -21.04 3.96
C HIS A 338 -14.73 -20.98 4.93
N ALA A 339 -14.51 -20.67 6.20
CA ALA A 339 -15.54 -20.74 7.25
C ALA A 339 -15.97 -19.39 7.83
N GLY A 340 -15.23 -18.30 7.58
CA GLY A 340 -15.51 -17.00 8.21
C GLY A 340 -15.34 -16.98 9.74
N ASP A 341 -14.83 -18.06 10.33
CA ASP A 341 -14.67 -18.20 11.78
C ASP A 341 -13.61 -17.22 12.32
N GLN A 342 -14.02 -16.43 13.32
CA GLN A 342 -13.12 -15.65 14.16
C GLN A 342 -12.70 -16.50 15.35
N SER A 343 -11.42 -16.89 15.40
CA SER A 343 -10.86 -17.55 16.59
C SER A 343 -10.50 -16.51 17.64
N GLU A 344 -10.73 -16.80 18.92
CA GLU A 344 -10.26 -15.97 20.04
C GLU A 344 -8.73 -15.75 20.01
N ASN A 345 -7.98 -16.66 19.37
CA ASN A 345 -6.53 -16.60 19.27
C ASN A 345 -6.00 -15.85 18.04
N THR A 346 -6.88 -15.30 17.19
CA THR A 346 -6.48 -14.70 15.91
C THR A 346 -5.45 -13.59 16.07
N LYS A 347 -5.58 -12.75 17.11
CA LYS A 347 -4.59 -11.69 17.41
C LYS A 347 -3.21 -12.28 17.73
N SER A 348 -3.14 -13.37 18.48
CA SER A 348 -1.88 -14.09 18.77
C SER A 348 -1.25 -14.66 17.49
N TYR A 349 -2.06 -15.16 16.57
CA TYR A 349 -1.58 -15.63 15.26
C TYR A 349 -1.00 -14.49 14.42
N CYS A 350 -1.62 -13.31 14.45
CA CYS A 350 -1.05 -12.10 13.84
C CYS A 350 0.31 -11.73 14.45
N TYR A 351 0.45 -11.79 15.78
CA TYR A 351 1.73 -11.53 16.45
C TYR A 351 2.81 -12.53 16.02
N GLN A 352 2.50 -13.83 15.96
CA GLN A 352 3.45 -14.84 15.48
C GLN A 352 3.86 -14.58 14.03
N LEU A 353 2.90 -14.31 13.14
CA LEU A 353 3.18 -14.01 11.73
C LEU A 353 3.98 -12.72 11.55
N GLN A 354 3.71 -11.69 12.36
CA GLN A 354 4.46 -10.43 12.38
C GLN A 354 5.96 -10.68 12.60
N GLU A 355 6.32 -11.61 13.48
CA GLU A 355 7.74 -11.90 13.78
C GLU A 355 8.47 -12.57 12.62
N TYR A 356 7.80 -13.46 11.89
CA TYR A 356 8.34 -14.02 10.65
C TYR A 356 8.50 -12.94 9.57
N PHE A 357 7.48 -12.09 9.41
CA PHE A 357 7.53 -10.96 8.48
C PHE A 357 8.70 -10.02 8.81
N LYS A 358 8.84 -9.60 10.07
CA LYS A 358 9.96 -8.77 10.55
C LYS A 358 11.31 -9.39 10.20
N SER A 359 11.48 -10.68 10.47
CA SER A 359 12.73 -11.39 10.22
C SER A 359 13.09 -11.44 8.74
N LEU A 360 12.11 -11.72 7.86
CA LEU A 360 12.29 -11.68 6.41
C LEU A 360 12.67 -10.30 5.91
N VAL A 361 11.94 -9.27 6.31
CA VAL A 361 12.21 -7.90 5.87
C VAL A 361 13.61 -7.47 6.31
N TRP A 362 14.00 -7.73 7.55
CA TRP A 362 15.35 -7.41 8.02
C TRP A 362 16.43 -8.23 7.30
N PHE A 363 16.16 -9.48 6.93
CA PHE A 363 17.04 -10.27 6.07
C PHE A 363 17.27 -9.56 4.72
N HIS A 364 16.21 -9.15 4.02
CA HIS A 364 16.33 -8.46 2.74
C HIS A 364 17.06 -7.12 2.89
N ILE A 365 16.69 -6.30 3.89
CA ILE A 365 17.31 -4.99 4.15
C ILE A 365 18.81 -5.11 4.46
N ARG A 366 19.23 -6.14 5.21
CA ARG A 366 20.65 -6.35 5.56
C ARG A 366 21.47 -6.88 4.38
N ASN A 367 20.83 -7.57 3.43
CA ASN A 367 21.49 -8.22 2.30
C ASN A 367 21.24 -7.52 0.94
N VAL A 368 20.84 -6.25 0.94
CA VAL A 368 20.47 -5.50 -0.30
C VAL A 368 21.58 -5.40 -1.34
N LYS A 369 22.85 -5.52 -0.95
CA LYS A 369 24.00 -5.49 -1.87
C LYS A 369 24.37 -6.88 -2.41
N PHE A 370 23.85 -7.94 -1.81
CA PHE A 370 24.25 -9.31 -2.12
C PHE A 370 23.39 -9.92 -3.22
N PHE A 371 22.08 -9.66 -3.22
CA PHE A 371 21.14 -10.22 -4.20
C PHE A 371 20.76 -9.20 -5.27
N ASN A 372 20.76 -9.63 -6.54
CA ASN A 372 20.38 -8.83 -7.69
C ASN A 372 18.87 -8.87 -7.98
N SER A 373 18.15 -9.85 -7.43
CA SER A 373 16.70 -10.00 -7.60
C SER A 373 16.07 -10.66 -6.38
N LEU A 374 14.74 -10.54 -6.25
CA LEU A 374 13.98 -11.26 -5.24
C LEU A 374 14.09 -12.78 -5.44
N ALA A 375 14.07 -13.25 -6.70
CA ALA A 375 14.22 -14.66 -7.03
C ALA A 375 15.56 -15.25 -6.57
N GLU A 376 16.64 -14.48 -6.68
CA GLU A 376 17.96 -14.87 -6.19
C GLU A 376 17.99 -14.96 -4.65
N ALA A 377 17.40 -13.97 -3.96
CA ALA A 377 17.27 -14.00 -2.50
C ALA A 377 16.43 -15.20 -2.04
N ASN A 378 15.33 -15.50 -2.73
CA ASN A 378 14.48 -16.64 -2.44
C ASN A 378 15.18 -17.98 -2.70
N SER A 379 15.97 -18.06 -3.78
CA SER A 379 16.80 -19.25 -4.05
C SER A 379 17.85 -19.50 -2.95
N PHE A 380 18.33 -18.44 -2.29
CA PHE A 380 19.17 -18.57 -1.12
C PHE A 380 18.40 -19.08 0.10
N LEU A 381 17.19 -18.57 0.34
CA LEU A 381 16.32 -19.04 1.42
C LEU A 381 15.81 -20.48 1.20
N ASP A 382 15.77 -20.95 -0.04
CA ASP A 382 15.47 -22.35 -0.41
C ASP A 382 16.63 -23.31 -0.13
N MET A 383 17.80 -22.80 0.27
CA MET A 383 18.90 -23.67 0.65
C MET A 383 18.58 -24.33 1.99
N GLY A 384 18.66 -25.66 2.08
CA GLY A 384 18.49 -26.34 3.37
C GLY A 384 19.65 -26.07 4.36
N HIS A 385 19.41 -26.25 5.66
CA HIS A 385 20.42 -26.06 6.73
C HIS A 385 21.51 -27.12 6.78
N ASN A 386 21.47 -28.14 5.91
CA ASN A 386 22.42 -29.23 5.95
C ASN A 386 23.80 -28.80 5.42
N LYS A 387 24.70 -28.45 6.34
CA LYS A 387 26.09 -28.04 6.04
C LYS A 387 26.81 -29.03 5.13
N LYS A 388 26.61 -30.35 5.27
CA LYS A 388 27.24 -31.36 4.40
C LYS A 388 26.74 -31.22 2.97
N GLN A 389 25.44 -31.02 2.77
CA GLN A 389 24.85 -30.79 1.45
C GLN A 389 25.33 -29.47 0.84
N LEU A 390 25.41 -28.39 1.62
CA LEU A 390 25.94 -27.10 1.15
C LEU A 390 27.40 -27.20 0.71
N LEU A 391 28.25 -27.88 1.50
CA LEU A 391 29.64 -28.13 1.15
C LEU A 391 29.78 -28.99 -0.12
N ARG A 392 28.90 -29.99 -0.31
CA ARG A 392 28.84 -30.78 -1.55
C ARG A 392 28.46 -29.90 -2.74
N LYS A 393 27.41 -29.07 -2.63
CA LYS A 393 27.01 -28.11 -3.67
C LYS A 393 28.16 -27.18 -4.04
N ARG A 394 28.86 -26.61 -3.05
CA ARG A 394 30.06 -25.77 -3.27
C ARG A 394 31.15 -26.48 -4.06
N ARG A 395 31.44 -27.75 -3.76
CA ARG A 395 32.43 -28.56 -4.50
C ARG A 395 31.99 -28.80 -5.95
N ILE A 396 30.71 -29.11 -6.18
CA ILE A 396 30.17 -29.35 -7.53
C ILE A 396 30.25 -28.07 -8.38
N ILE A 397 29.80 -26.94 -7.84
CA ILE A 397 29.88 -25.63 -8.52
C ILE A 397 31.34 -25.27 -8.81
N GLY A 398 32.24 -25.46 -7.85
CA GLY A 398 33.67 -25.23 -8.05
C GLY A 398 34.30 -26.08 -9.16
N LYS A 399 33.86 -27.35 -9.31
CA LYS A 399 34.27 -28.20 -10.44
C LYS A 399 33.69 -27.70 -11.78
N ALA A 400 32.42 -27.30 -11.82
CA ALA A 400 31.78 -26.79 -13.02
C ALA A 400 32.45 -25.49 -13.53
N ILE A 401 32.79 -24.56 -12.63
CA ILE A 401 33.51 -23.33 -12.99
C ILE A 401 34.87 -23.66 -13.64
N ARG A 402 35.64 -24.59 -13.07
CA ARG A 402 36.93 -25.03 -13.64
C ARG A 402 36.80 -25.78 -14.96
N PHE A 403 35.63 -26.30 -15.29
CA PHE A 403 35.40 -27.00 -16.55
C PHE A 403 35.11 -26.02 -17.70
N ILE A 404 34.56 -24.84 -17.39
CA ILE A 404 34.21 -23.80 -18.37
C ILE A 404 35.22 -22.65 -18.43
N SER A 405 36.16 -22.59 -17.48
CA SER A 405 37.30 -21.65 -17.46
C SER A 405 38.51 -22.34 -18.05
#